data_AF-A0A2N6JYJ3-F1
#
_entry.id   AF-A0A2N6JYJ3-F1
#
_cell.length_a   1.000
_cell.length_b   1.000
_cell.length_c   1.000
_cell.angle_alpha   90.00
_cell.angle_beta   90.00
_cell.angle_gamma   90.00
#
_symmetry.space_group_name_H-M   'P 1'
#
loop_
_entity.id
_entity.type
_entity.pdbx_description
1 polymer ?
#
loop_
_entity_poly.entity_id
_entity_poly.type
_entity_poly.pdbx_seq_one_letter_code
_entity_poly.pdbx_strand_id
1 'polypeptide(L)' 'MTSKGFTMNELGQLNNFAIEPKVYVDQTPRVGFTEYAEKLNGRLAMIGFVSLIAVEVVTGHGLIGWLTNL' A
#
# COMPACT_ATOMS: atom_id res chain seq x y z
N MET A 1 -28.47 16.22 -10.43
CA MET A 1 -27.92 15.09 -11.23
C MET A 1 -28.05 13.83 -10.40
N THR A 2 -29.18 13.13 -10.55
CA THR A 2 -29.58 12.01 -9.71
C THR A 2 -29.03 10.72 -10.29
N SER A 3 -28.05 10.13 -9.59
CA SER A 3 -27.50 8.80 -9.85
C SER A 3 -28.47 7.73 -9.32
N LYS A 4 -29.61 7.53 -9.98
CA LYS A 4 -30.52 6.42 -9.68
C LYS A 4 -31.12 5.91 -10.98
N GLY A 5 -30.96 4.62 -11.22
CA GLY A 5 -31.31 3.90 -12.46
C GLY A 5 -32.82 3.76 -12.68
N PHE A 6 -33.60 4.73 -12.22
CA PHE A 6 -35.04 4.75 -12.41
C PHE A 6 -35.51 6.18 -12.68
N THR A 7 -36.26 6.35 -13.76
CA THR A 7 -37.00 7.59 -14.06
C THR A 7 -38.50 7.29 -14.10
N MET A 8 -39.32 8.21 -13.60
CA MET A 8 -40.79 8.12 -13.68
C MET A 8 -41.27 9.07 -14.78
N ASN A 9 -42.04 8.54 -15.73
CA ASN A 9 -42.66 9.36 -16.77
C ASN A 9 -43.96 10.00 -16.26
N GLU A 10 -44.40 11.07 -16.93
CA GLU A 10 -45.63 11.83 -16.62
C GLU A 10 -46.92 10.99 -16.72
N LEU A 11 -46.84 9.81 -17.36
CA LEU A 11 -47.89 8.80 -17.46
C LEU A 11 -47.86 7.75 -16.31
N GLY A 12 -47.05 7.98 -15.27
CA GLY A 12 -46.94 7.07 -14.12
C GLY A 12 -46.17 5.77 -14.38
N GLN A 13 -45.49 5.67 -15.52
CA GLN A 13 -44.71 4.49 -15.88
C GLN A 13 -43.28 4.57 -15.33
N LEU A 14 -42.83 3.43 -14.78
CA LEU A 14 -41.49 3.23 -14.22
C LEU A 14 -40.55 2.71 -15.31
N ASN A 15 -39.50 3.46 -15.64
CA ASN A 15 -38.42 2.95 -16.48
C ASN A 15 -37.24 2.59 -15.60
N ASN A 16 -36.92 1.30 -15.51
CA ASN A 16 -35.74 0.80 -14.81
C ASN A 16 -34.59 0.62 -15.82
N PHE A 17 -33.55 1.44 -15.70
CA PHE A 17 -32.34 1.38 -16.51
C PHE A 17 -31.25 0.61 -15.75
N ALA A 18 -30.61 -0.34 -16.44
CA ALA A 18 -29.44 -1.02 -15.89
C ALA A 18 -28.31 0.01 -15.70
N ILE A 19 -27.89 0.23 -14.45
CA ILE A 19 -26.71 1.03 -14.15
C ILE A 19 -25.49 0.14 -14.36
N GLU A 20 -24.61 0.54 -15.27
CA GLU A 20 -23.38 -0.20 -15.51
C GLU A 20 -22.50 -0.21 -14.24
N PRO A 21 -22.04 -1.37 -13.79
CA PRO A 21 -21.06 -1.43 -12.72
C PRO A 21 -19.77 -0.77 -13.21
N LYS A 22 -19.30 0.27 -12.52
CA LYS A 22 -17.95 0.78 -12.76
C LYS A 22 -16.94 -0.31 -12.46
N VAL A 23 -16.23 -0.77 -13.49
CA VAL A 23 -15.14 -1.74 -13.36
C VAL A 23 -13.95 -1.02 -12.74
N TYR A 24 -13.65 -1.31 -11.47
CA TYR A 24 -12.42 -0.85 -10.85
C TYR A 24 -11.31 -1.81 -11.24
N VAL A 25 -10.38 -1.33 -12.06
CA VAL A 25 -9.12 -2.02 -12.29
C VAL A 25 -8.20 -1.60 -11.16
N ASP A 26 -7.89 -2.52 -10.24
CA ASP A 26 -6.85 -2.31 -9.25
C ASP A 26 -5.51 -2.30 -10.01
N GLN A 27 -5.04 -1.11 -10.39
CA GLN A 27 -3.84 -0.93 -11.22
C GLN A 27 -2.53 -1.15 -10.45
N THR A 28 -2.59 -1.51 -9.17
CA THR A 28 -1.40 -1.82 -8.38
C THR A 28 -1.05 -3.30 -8.55
N PRO A 29 -0.06 -3.66 -9.39
CA PRO A 29 0.44 -5.03 -9.45
C PRO A 29 0.99 -5.38 -8.07
N ARG A 30 0.32 -6.24 -7.32
CA ARG A 30 0.64 -6.55 -5.91
C ARG A 30 1.93 -7.36 -5.72
N VAL A 31 2.61 -7.66 -6.83
CA VAL A 31 3.80 -8.51 -6.93
C VAL A 31 4.88 -7.73 -7.66
N GLY A 32 6.06 -7.56 -7.05
CA GLY A 32 7.20 -6.84 -7.60
C GLY A 32 7.57 -5.55 -6.84
N PHE A 33 8.32 -4.67 -7.51
CA PHE A 33 8.71 -3.34 -6.99
C PHE A 33 7.52 -2.39 -7.06
N THR A 34 6.63 -2.50 -6.07
CA THR A 34 5.50 -1.59 -5.91
C THR A 34 5.87 -0.43 -5.00
N GLU A 35 5.23 0.72 -5.18
CA GLU A 35 5.44 1.88 -4.32
C GLU A 35 5.21 1.54 -2.83
N TYR A 36 4.25 0.64 -2.54
CA TYR A 36 4.00 0.14 -1.19
C TYR A 36 5.20 -0.68 -0.66
N ALA A 37 5.71 -1.63 -1.45
CA ALA A 37 6.84 -2.46 -1.08
C ALA A 37 8.13 -1.63 -0.90
N GLU A 38 8.37 -0.65 -1.76
CA GLU A 38 9.51 0.26 -1.66
C GLU A 38 9.47 1.11 -0.39
N LYS A 39 8.30 1.70 -0.07
CA LYS A 39 8.12 2.45 1.17
C LYS A 39 8.31 1.58 2.41
N LEU A 40 7.84 0.33 2.37
CA LEU A 40 7.97 -0.59 3.50
C LEU A 40 9.42 -1.02 3.67
N ASN A 41 10.10 -1.42 2.60
CA ASN A 41 11.51 -1.79 2.61
C ASN A 41 12.41 -0.61 3.04
N GLY A 42 12.13 0.60 2.58
CA GLY A 42 12.86 1.81 2.97
C GLY A 42 12.75 2.10 4.48
N ARG A 43 11.56 1.91 5.08
CA ARG A 43 11.38 2.07 6.54
C ARG A 43 12.16 1.02 7.33
N LEU A 44 12.09 -0.24 6.90
CA LEU A 44 12.86 -1.31 7.53
C LEU A 44 14.36 -1.05 7.45
N ALA A 45 14.86 -0.54 6.32
CA ALA A 45 16.26 -0.16 6.16
C ALA A 45 16.68 0.97 7.12
N MET A 46 15.86 2.01 7.28
CA MET A 46 16.12 3.10 8.24
C MET A 46 16.19 2.57 9.68
N ILE A 47 15.26 1.70 10.07
CA ILE A 47 15.26 1.08 11.41
C ILE A 47 16.50 0.20 11.59
N GLY A 48 16.86 -0.60 10.59
CA GLY A 48 18.05 -1.45 10.61
C GLY A 48 19.33 -0.64 10.78
N PHE A 49 19.45 0.48 10.08
CA PHE A 49 20.62 1.36 10.19
C PHE A 49 20.74 2.01 11.57
N VAL A 50 19.64 2.53 12.12
CA VAL A 50 19.65 3.12 13.47
C VAL A 50 19.96 2.05 14.52
N SER A 51 19.40 0.85 14.38
CA SER A 51 19.67 -0.27 15.27
C SER A 51 21.15 -0.70 15.21
N LEU A 52 21.75 -0.67 14.03
CA LEU A 52 23.18 -0.98 13.82
C LEU A 52 24.07 0.01 14.58
N ILE A 53 23.79 1.31 14.47
CA ILE A 53 24.49 2.36 15.23
C ILE A 53 24.30 2.16 16.74
N ALA A 54 23.07 1.89 17.19
CA ALA A 54 22.78 1.69 18.60
C ALA A 54 23.55 0.50 19.19
N VAL A 55 23.63 -0.61 18.45
CA VAL A 55 24.41 -1.79 18.86
C VAL A 55 25.90 -1.47 18.91
N GLU A 56 26.43 -0.75 17.93
CA GLU A 56 27.84 -0.33 17.92
C GLU A 56 28.19 0.55 19.14
N VAL A 57 27.30 1.48 19.50
CA VAL A 57 27.48 2.33 20.69
C VAL A 57 27.44 1.54 21.99
N VAL A 58 26.53 0.57 22.13
CA VAL A 58 26.41 -0.24 23.35
C VAL A 58 27.56 -1.24 23.50
N THR A 59 28.01 -1.84 22.39
CA THR A 59 29.00 -2.93 22.42
C THR A 59 30.44 -2.41 22.35
N GLY A 60 30.65 -1.15 21.95
CA GLY A 60 31.97 -0.52 21.82
C GLY A 60 32.85 -1.13 20.71
N HIS A 61 32.33 -2.13 20.01
CA HIS A 61 32.94 -2.80 18.85
C HIS A 61 31.88 -2.80 17.75
N GLY A 62 32.27 -2.43 16.52
CA GLY A 62 31.36 -2.46 15.38
C GLY A 62 30.78 -3.85 15.16
N LEU A 63 29.55 -3.93 14.62
CA LEU A 63 28.86 -5.21 14.35
C LEU A 63 29.70 -6.18 13.49
N ILE A 64 30.54 -5.65 12.60
CA ILE A 64 31.51 -6.44 11.82
C ILE A 64 32.58 -7.04 12.73
N GLY A 65 33.09 -6.29 13.71
CA GLY A 65 34.04 -6.80 14.70
C GLY A 65 33.45 -7.91 15.57
N TRP A 66 32.17 -7.80 15.96
CA TRP A 66 31.48 -8.87 16.69
C TRP A 66 31.25 -10.12 15.82
N LEU A 67 30.79 -9.96 14.58
CA LEU A 67 30.54 -11.08 13.66
C LEU A 67 31.84 -11.78 13.22
N THR A 68 32.96 -11.06 13.14
CA THR A 68 34.27 -11.60 12.75
C THR A 68 35.02 -12.23 13.92
N ASN A 69 34.65 -11.88 15.16
CA ASN A 69 35.21 -12.46 16.40
C ASN A 69 34.34 -13.61 16.95
N LEU A 70 33.42 -14.13 16.12
CA LEU A 70 32.62 -15.32 16.39
C LEU A 70 33.40 -16.60 16.04
#